data_AF-A0A7C5W280-F1
#
_entry.id   AF-A0A7C5W280-F1
#
_cell.length_a   1.000
_cell.length_b   1.000
_cell.length_c   1.000
_cell.angle_alpha   90.00
_cell.angle_beta   90.00
_cell.angle_gamma   90.00
#
_symmetry.space_group_name_H-M   'P 1'
#
loop_
_entity.id
_entity.type
_entity.pdbx_description
1 polymer ?
#
loop_
_entity_poly.entity_id
_entity_poly.type
_entity_poly.pdbx_seq_one_letter_code
_entity_poly.pdbx_strand_id
1 'polypeptide(L)' 'MENLLDNLKNLLKKDERLISEGELLKNKVIELALKLDKDLIKLLLSDKKMKEVFFVDIDGTLIFGFISILVANYKPIFGY' A
#
# COMPACT_ATOMS: atom_id res chain seq x y z
N MET A 1 5.52 -9.52 -16.91
CA MET A 1 5.87 -9.57 -15.48
C MET A 1 5.18 -8.41 -14.81
N GLU A 2 4.10 -8.66 -14.07
CA GLU A 2 3.40 -7.59 -13.35
C GLU A 2 4.32 -7.00 -12.29
N ASN A 3 4.58 -5.69 -12.42
CA ASN A 3 5.35 -4.95 -11.45
C ASN A 3 4.56 -4.88 -10.14
N LEU A 4 5.24 -5.05 -9.00
CA LEU A 4 4.64 -4.88 -7.67
C LEU A 4 3.86 -3.57 -7.56
N LEU A 5 4.38 -2.51 -8.18
CA LEU A 5 3.77 -1.19 -8.25
C LEU A 5 2.41 -1.21 -8.98
N ASP A 6 2.29 -1.97 -10.06
CA ASP A 6 1.05 -2.03 -10.84
C ASP A 6 -0.03 -2.81 -10.07
N ASN A 7 0.36 -3.89 -9.40
CA ASN A 7 -0.55 -4.67 -8.55
C ASN A 7 -1.02 -3.85 -7.36
N LEU A 8 -0.13 -3.09 -6.74
CA LEU A 8 -0.47 -2.14 -5.68
C LEU A 8 -1.45 -1.08 -6.19
N LYS A 9 -1.18 -0.43 -7.33
CA LYS A 9 -2.08 0.58 -7.91
C LYS A 9 -3.47 0.00 -8.19
N ASN A 10 -3.54 -1.18 -8.80
CA ASN A 10 -4.80 -1.84 -9.13
C ASN A 10 -5.58 -2.22 -7.87
N LEU A 11 -4.89 -2.62 -6.80
CA LEU A 11 -5.52 -2.92 -5.52
C LEU A 11 -6.05 -1.64 -4.87
N LEU A 12 -5.23 -0.58 -4.79
CA LEU A 12 -5.63 0.70 -4.19
C LEU A 12 -6.79 1.36 -4.94
N LYS A 13 -6.90 1.15 -6.25
CA LYS A 13 -8.05 1.61 -7.06
C LYS A 13 -9.40 1.01 -6.64
N LYS A 14 -9.42 -0.06 -5.85
CA LYS A 14 -10.66 -0.63 -5.29
C LYS A 14 -11.24 0.20 -4.14
N ASP A 15 -10.44 1.09 -3.56
CA ASP A 15 -10.89 2.03 -2.55
C ASP A 15 -11.17 3.39 -3.21
N GLU A 16 -12.45 3.70 -3.38
CA GLU A 16 -12.92 4.92 -4.03
C GLU A 16 -12.39 6.19 -3.34
N ARG A 17 -12.08 6.12 -2.03
CA ARG A 17 -11.52 7.24 -1.26
C ARG A 17 -10.11 7.64 -1.74
N LEU A 18 -9.43 6.73 -2.44
CA LEU A 18 -8.08 6.92 -2.96
C LEU A 18 -8.06 7.43 -4.40
N ILE A 19 -9.22 7.58 -5.04
CA ILE A 19 -9.35 7.93 -6.46
C ILE A 19 -10.03 9.29 -6.63
N SER A 20 -9.47 10.11 -7.52
CA SER A 20 -10.08 11.37 -7.98
C SER A 20 -9.86 11.48 -9.47
N GLU A 21 -10.94 11.74 -10.24
CA GLU A 21 -10.88 11.88 -11.70
C GLU A 21 -10.20 10.69 -12.42
N GLY A 22 -10.31 9.48 -11.85
CA GLY A 22 -9.68 8.27 -12.38
C GLY A 22 -8.21 8.07 -11.99
N GLU A 23 -7.62 9.03 -11.29
CA GLU A 23 -6.23 9.01 -10.85
C GLU A 23 -6.08 8.69 -9.36
N LEU A 24 -4.98 8.01 -9.01
CA LEU A 24 -4.68 7.63 -7.63
C LEU A 24 -4.11 8.82 -6.86
N LEU A 25 -4.78 9.19 -5.77
CA LEU A 25 -4.36 10.22 -4.83
C LEU A 25 -3.21 9.72 -3.94
N LYS A 26 -1.98 9.72 -4.46
CA LYS A 26 -0.78 9.23 -3.74
C LYS A 26 -0.63 9.81 -2.34
N ASN A 27 -0.87 11.11 -2.17
CA ASN A 27 -0.79 11.77 -0.86
C ASN A 27 -1.84 11.24 0.11
N LYS A 28 -3.03 10.90 -0.38
CA LYS A 28 -4.10 10.33 0.43
C LYS A 28 -3.78 8.91 0.87
N VAL A 29 -3.20 8.11 -0.01
CA VAL A 29 -2.69 6.77 0.32
C VAL A 29 -1.68 6.85 1.45
N ILE A 30 -0.71 7.77 1.36
CA ILE A 30 0.32 7.98 2.39
C ILE A 30 -0.34 8.42 3.70
N GLU A 31 -1.24 9.41 3.66
CA GLU A 31 -1.94 9.90 4.85
C GLU A 31 -2.69 8.78 5.57
N LEU A 32 -3.47 7.97 4.84
CA LEU A 32 -4.25 6.88 5.40
C LEU A 32 -3.36 5.76 5.93
N ALA A 33 -2.24 5.48 5.25
CA ALA A 33 -1.27 4.52 5.75
C ALA A 33 -0.63 5.00 7.05
N LEU A 34 -0.22 6.28 7.15
CA LEU A 34 0.31 6.89 8.37
C LEU A 34 -0.70 6.90 9.52
N LYS A 35 -1.99 7.00 9.21
CA LYS A 35 -3.09 6.96 10.19
C LYS A 35 -3.53 5.55 10.58
N LEU A 36 -2.89 4.50 10.05
CA LEU A 36 -3.33 3.11 10.20
C LEU A 36 -4.80 2.93 9.84
N ASP A 37 -5.24 3.55 8.75
CA ASP A 37 -6.62 3.44 8.29
C ASP A 37 -7.01 1.97 8.14
N LYS A 38 -8.05 1.57 8.86
CA LYS A 38 -8.48 0.18 8.99
C LYS A 38 -8.86 -0.41 7.64
N ASP A 39 -9.49 0.37 6.78
CA ASP A 39 -10.00 -0.11 5.49
C ASP A 39 -8.86 -0.26 4.49
N LEU A 40 -7.88 0.66 4.50
CA LEU A 40 -6.64 0.52 3.74
C LEU A 40 -5.84 -0.72 4.19
N ILE A 41 -5.66 -0.90 5.49
CA ILE A 41 -4.93 -2.07 6.02
C ILE A 41 -5.63 -3.37 5.64
N LYS A 42 -6.95 -3.44 5.79
CA LYS A 42 -7.74 -4.61 5.35
C LYS A 42 -7.60 -4.87 3.86
N LEU A 43 -7.61 -3.82 3.05
CA LEU A 43 -7.44 -3.93 1.61
C LEU A 43 -6.08 -4.53 1.27
N LEU A 44 -5.00 -4.06 1.90
CA LEU A 44 -3.65 -4.60 1.70
C LEU A 44 -3.54 -6.05 2.22
N LEU A 45 -4.21 -6.40 3.32
CA LEU A 45 -4.26 -7.78 3.83
C LEU A 45 -5.04 -8.75 2.91
N SER A 46 -5.97 -8.23 2.11
CA SER A 46 -6.79 -9.04 1.20
C SER A 46 -6.01 -9.60 0.01
N ASP A 47 -4.85 -9.02 -0.29
CA ASP A 47 -3.97 -9.47 -1.36
C ASP A 47 -2.72 -10.15 -0.77
N LYS A 48 -2.47 -11.39 -1.20
CA LYS A 48 -1.36 -12.20 -0.67
C LYS A 48 0.00 -11.52 -0.87
N LYS A 49 0.24 -10.93 -2.03
CA LYS A 49 1.52 -10.30 -2.38
C LYS A 49 1.70 -8.99 -1.63
N MET A 50 0.64 -8.19 -1.46
CA MET A 50 0.69 -7.00 -0.63
C MET A 50 0.89 -7.34 0.84
N LYS A 51 0.26 -8.41 1.33
CA LYS A 51 0.47 -8.92 2.69
C LYS A 51 1.96 -9.25 2.93
N GLU A 52 2.60 -9.98 2.04
CA GLU A 52 4.02 -10.35 2.14
C GLU A 52 4.97 -9.13 2.08
N VAL A 53 4.58 -8.06 1.39
CA VAL A 53 5.42 -6.86 1.19
C VAL A 53 5.26 -5.84 2.32
N PHE A 54 4.02 -5.62 2.78
CA PHE A 54 3.70 -4.55 3.73
C PHE A 54 3.52 -5.02 5.16
N PHE A 55 3.54 -6.33 5.42
CA PHE A 55 3.36 -6.86 6.77
C PHE A 55 4.50 -7.79 7.13
N VAL A 56 4.91 -7.69 8.40
CA VAL A 56 5.87 -8.61 9.02
C VAL A 56 5.10 -9.41 10.05
N ASP A 57 5.24 -10.72 10.00
CA ASP A 57 4.74 -11.60 11.05
C ASP A 57 5.76 -11.64 12.20
N ILE A 58 5.31 -11.26 13.39
CA ILE A 58 6.07 -11.36 14.63
C ILE A 58 5.22 -12.21 15.59
N ASP A 59 5.68 -13.44 15.84
CA ASP A 59 5.02 -14.41 16.72
C ASP A 59 3.52 -14.61 16.44
N GLY A 60 3.15 -14.69 15.15
CA GLY A 60 1.76 -14.87 14.69
C GLY A 60 0.95 -13.57 14.63
N THR A 61 1.56 -12.43 14.96
CA THR A 61 0.94 -11.10 14.86
C THR A 61 1.46 -10.37 13.63
N LEU A 62 0.55 -9.96 12.75
CA LEU A 62 0.90 -9.18 11.56
C LEU A 62 1.05 -7.69 11.91
N ILE A 63 2.26 -7.17 11.74
CA ILE A 63 2.60 -5.77 11.96
C ILE A 63 2.69 -5.07 10.60
N PHE A 64 1.93 -3.99 10.43
CA PHE A 64 1.97 -3.17 9.22
C PHE A 64 3.23 -2.28 9.18
N GLY A 65 4.02 -2.42 8.12
CA GLY A 65 5.29 -1.72 7.91
C GLY A 65 5.12 -0.39 7.18
N PHE A 66 5.05 0.72 7.91
CA PHE A 66 4.92 2.07 7.34
C PHE A 66 6.09 2.49 6.44
N ILE A 67 7.32 2.07 6.75
CA ILE A 67 8.50 2.41 5.92
C ILE A 67 8.34 1.79 4.52
N SER A 68 7.74 0.60 4.41
CA SER A 68 7.53 -0.08 3.14
C SER A 68 6.62 0.72 2.18
N ILE A 69 5.61 1.43 2.69
CA ILE A 69 4.72 2.24 1.82
C ILE A 69 5.36 3.54 1.36
N LEU A 70 6.20 4.15 2.20
CA LEU A 70 7.01 5.30 1.80
C LEU A 70 8.01 4.85 0.73
N VAL A 71 8.79 3.80 0.97
CA VAL A 71 9.76 3.32 -0.03
C VAL A 71 9.07 2.91 -1.35
N ALA A 72 7.89 2.27 -1.32
CA ALA A 72 7.15 1.92 -2.54
C ALA A 72 6.69 3.13 -3.36
N ASN A 73 6.27 4.23 -2.71
CA ASN A 73 5.81 5.45 -3.39
C ASN A 73 6.96 6.38 -3.82
N TYR A 74 8.10 6.34 -3.10
CA TYR A 74 9.28 7.16 -3.36
C TYR A 74 10.40 6.40 -4.10
N LYS A 75 10.19 5.12 -4.49
CA LYS A 75 11.17 4.34 -5.29
C LYS A 75 11.66 5.05 -6.56
N PRO A 76 10.85 5.86 -7.28
CA PRO A 76 11.35 6.65 -8.42
C PRO A 76 12.35 7.76 -8.04
N ILE A 77 12.43 8.16 -6.76
CA ILE A 77 13.27 9.26 -6.27
C ILE A 77 14.64 8.74 -5.77
N PHE A 78 14.71 7.49 -5.31
CA PHE A 78 15.92 6.93 -4.70
C PHE A 78 16.78 6.07 -5.64
N GLY A 79 16.45 5.97 -6.93
CA GLY A 79 17.34 5.44 -7.97
C GLY A 79 18.02 4.12 -7.62
N TYR A 80 17.27 3.01 -7.63
CA TYR A 80 17.81 1.65 -7.71
C TYR A 80 17.14 0.90 -8.85
#